data_AF-A0A9E2CBV9-F1
#
_entry.id   AF-A0A9E2CBV9-F1
#
_cell.length_a   1.000
_cell.length_b   1.000
_cell.length_c   1.000
_cell.angle_alpha   90.00
_cell.angle_beta   90.00
_cell.angle_gamma   90.00
#
_symmetry.space_group_name_H-M   'P 1'
#
loop_
_entity.id
_entity.type
_entity.pdbx_description
1 polymer ?
#
loop_
_entity_poly.entity_id
_entity_poly.type
_entity_poly.pdbx_seq_one_letter_code
_entity_poly.pdbx_strand_id
1 'polypeptide(L)' 'MWKDPIVEETRELREQYASKHNHDIDVIFEDIKQRQSKLDKKWVSFPPRKMSNTPTADKLKRRIRIKP' A
#
# COMPACT_ATOMS: atom_id res chain seq x y z
N MET A 1 -1.19 -24.55 -8.69
CA MET A 1 -1.05 -23.19 -8.12
C MET A 1 -1.26 -23.30 -6.63
N TRP A 2 -0.29 -22.84 -5.83
CA TRP A 2 -0.43 -22.81 -4.38
C TRP A 2 -1.41 -21.69 -3.99
N LYS A 3 -2.37 -22.01 -3.12
CA LYS A 3 -3.30 -21.05 -2.52
C LYS A 3 -2.77 -20.68 -1.15
N ASP A 4 -2.46 -19.40 -0.97
CA ASP A 4 -2.00 -18.87 0.31
C ASP A 4 -3.23 -18.61 1.19
N PRO A 5 -3.32 -19.23 2.39
CA PRO A 5 -4.47 -19.07 3.28
C PRO A 5 -4.73 -17.62 3.69
N ILE A 6 -3.68 -16.79 3.85
CA ILE A 6 -3.81 -15.37 4.23
C ILE A 6 -4.46 -14.57 3.10
N VAL A 7 -4.13 -14.92 1.86
CA VAL A 7 -4.70 -14.27 0.67
C VAL A 7 -6.17 -14.64 0.50
N GLU A 8 -6.55 -15.89 0.76
CA GLU A 8 -7.95 -16.31 0.70
C GLU A 8 -8.79 -15.58 1.77
N GLU A 9 -8.35 -15.56 3.02
CA GLU A 9 -9.03 -14.82 4.10
C GLU A 9 -9.19 -13.33 3.76
N THR A 10 -8.13 -12.70 3.24
CA THR A 10 -8.19 -11.28 2.84
C THR A 10 -9.22 -11.04 1.74
N ARG A 11 -9.36 -11.97 0.78
CA ARG A 11 -10.34 -11.86 -0.30
C ARG A 11 -11.76 -12.03 0.21
N GLU A 12 -11.99 -12.99 1.11
CA GLU A 12 -13.30 -13.21 1.73
C GLU A 12 -13.75 -11.97 2.52
N LEU A 13 -12.87 -11.37 3.32
CA LEU A 13 -13.17 -10.14 4.06
C LEU A 13 -13.51 -8.97 3.12
N ARG A 14 -12.80 -8.84 2.00
CA ARG A 14 -13.09 -7.81 0.98
C ARG A 14 -14.45 -8.04 0.32
N GLU A 15 -14.78 -9.29 0.01
CA GLU A 15 -16.05 -9.65 -0.62
C GLU A 15 -17.23 -9.40 0.32
N GLN A 16 -17.11 -9.79 1.58
CA GLN A 16 -18.10 -9.50 2.62
C GLN A 16 -18.31 -8.00 2.79
N TYR A 17 -17.22 -7.21 2.75
CA TYR A 17 -17.30 -5.76 2.86
C TYR A 17 -17.97 -5.14 1.63
N ALA A 18 -17.58 -5.54 0.42
CA ALA A 18 -18.19 -5.07 -0.82
C ALA A 18 -19.69 -5.40 -0.87
N SER A 19 -20.07 -6.62 -0.44
CA SER A 19 -21.46 -7.06 -0.39
C SER A 19 -22.34 -6.20 0.52
N LYS A 20 -21.79 -5.69 1.64
CA LYS A 20 -22.50 -4.73 2.53
C LYS A 20 -22.79 -3.39 1.86
N HIS A 21 -22.04 -3.06 0.81
CA HIS A 21 -22.20 -1.84 0.03
C HIS A 21 -22.74 -2.11 -1.38
N ASN A 22 -23.33 -3.29 -1.62
CA ASN A 22 -23.86 -3.70 -2.92
C ASN A 22 -22.84 -3.59 -4.06
N HIS A 23 -21.55 -3.75 -3.74
CA HIS A 23 -20.43 -3.60 -4.67
C HIS A 23 -20.36 -2.21 -5.34
N ASP A 24 -20.98 -1.20 -4.72
CA ASP A 24 -20.91 0.19 -5.17
C ASP A 24 -19.62 0.83 -4.63
N ILE A 25 -18.73 1.18 -5.57
CA ILE A 25 -17.41 1.74 -5.27
C ILE A 25 -17.55 3.12 -4.62
N ASP A 26 -18.52 3.93 -5.03
CA ASP A 26 -18.70 5.28 -4.53
C ASP A 26 -19.19 5.26 -3.07
N VAL A 27 -20.08 4.32 -2.75
CA VAL A 27 -20.57 4.11 -1.38
C VAL A 27 -19.46 3.62 -0.46
N ILE A 28 -18.63 2.67 -0.93
CA ILE A 28 -17.46 2.18 -0.18
C ILE A 28 -16.48 3.32 0.10
N PHE A 29 -16.22 4.16 -0.90
CA PHE A 29 -15.32 5.30 -0.77
C PHE A 29 -15.80 6.30 0.27
N GLU A 30 -17.08 6.68 0.22
CA GLU A 30 -17.65 7.61 1.18
C GLU A 30 -17.70 7.04 2.61
N ASP A 31 -17.97 5.74 2.79
CA ASP A 31 -17.89 5.10 4.11
C ASP A 31 -16.46 5.13 4.68
N ILE A 32 -15.45 4.82 3.86
CA ILE A 32 -14.03 4.91 4.29
C ILE A 32 -13.67 6.34 4.69
N LYS A 33 -14.11 7.33 3.92
CA LYS A 33 -13.88 8.76 4.19
C LYS A 33 -14.57 9.22 5.48
N GLN A 34 -15.77 8.74 5.77
CA GLN A 34 -16.46 9.00 7.03
C GLN A 34 -15.78 8.33 8.24
N ARG A 35 -15.29 7.10 8.09
CA ARG A 35 -14.50 6.44 9.16
C ARG A 35 -13.21 7.21 9.43
N GLN A 36 -12.58 7.69 8.36
CA GLN A 36 -11.38 8.50 8.40
C GLN A 36 -11.58 9.85 9.11
N SER A 37 -12.72 10.52 8.93
CA SER A 37 -13.02 11.79 9.61
C SER A 37 -13.36 11.62 11.10
N LYS A 38 -13.91 10.47 11.50
CA LYS A 38 -14.21 10.13 12.89
C LYS A 38 -12.99 9.73 13.73
N LEU A 39 -11.87 9.41 13.09
CA LEU A 39 -10.65 9.09 13.80
C LEU A 39 -10.04 10.38 14.36
N ASP A 40 -9.84 10.44 15.68
CA ASP A 40 -9.16 11.56 16.37
C ASP A 40 -7.65 11.68 16.04
N LYS A 41 -7.20 11.04 14.97
CA LYS A 41 -5.79 11.02 14.54
C LYS A 41 -5.52 12.21 13.63
N LYS A 42 -4.41 12.90 13.91
CA LYS A 42 -3.92 13.99 13.07
C LYS A 42 -3.47 13.47 11.70
N TRP A 43 -4.03 14.05 10.65
CA TRP A 43 -3.57 13.85 9.29
C TRP A 43 -2.20 14.51 9.08
N VAL A 44 -1.24 13.76 8.54
CA VAL A 44 0.08 14.28 8.18
C VAL A 44 0.33 14.04 6.70
N SER A 45 0.70 15.11 6.00
CA SER A 45 1.17 15.03 4.62
C SER A 45 2.70 15.06 4.63
N PHE A 46 3.32 14.07 3.99
CA PHE A 46 4.76 14.04 3.81
C PHE A 46 5.12 14.62 2.44
N PRO A 47 6.17 15.44 2.33
CA PRO A 47 6.66 15.89 1.03
C PRO A 47 7.12 14.69 0.18
N PRO A 48 7.06 14.79 -1.16
CA PRO A 48 7.57 13.74 -2.04
C PRO A 48 9.01 13.35 -1.71
N ARG A 49 9.31 12.04 -1.78
CA ARG A 49 10.67 11.53 -1.56
C ARG A 49 11.59 12.10 -2.63
N LYS A 50 12.62 12.84 -2.23
CA LYS A 50 13.65 13.34 -3.15
C LYS A 50 14.41 12.15 -3.74
N MET A 51 14.50 12.09 -5.07
CA MET A 51 15.37 11.13 -5.75
C MET A 51 16.82 11.54 -5.48
N SER A 52 17.56 10.70 -4.75
CA SER A 52 19.01 10.89 -4.61
C SER A 52 19.67 10.42 -5.90
N ASN A 53 20.06 11.37 -6.77
CA ASN A 53 20.88 11.08 -7.95
C ASN A 53 22.31 10.65 -7.60
N THR A 54 22.64 10.54 -6.31
CA THR A 54 23.91 9.97 -5.88
C THR A 54 23.81 8.45 -5.98
N PRO A 55 24.70 7.80 -6.76
CA PRO A 55 24.98 6.41 -6.50
C PRO A 55 25.50 6.37 -5.06
N THR A 56 24.70 5.85 -4.13
CA THR A 56 25.17 5.55 -2.78
C THR A 56 26.49 4.81 -2.94
N ALA A 57 27.56 5.23 -2.26
CA ALA A 57 28.92 4.72 -2.47
C ALA A 57 28.98 3.16 -2.44
N ASP A 58 28.02 2.55 -1.73
CA ASP A 58 27.82 1.11 -1.64
C ASP A 58 27.36 0.44 -2.96
N LYS A 59 26.59 1.13 -3.82
CA LYS A 59 26.21 0.68 -5.17
C LYS A 59 27.35 0.82 -6.18
N LEU A 60 28.21 1.83 -6.04
CA LEU A 60 29.37 2.03 -6.93
C LEU A 60 30.42 0.92 -6.72
N LYS A 61 30.68 0.54 -5.46
CA LYS A 61 31.59 -0.55 -5.09
C LYS A 61 31.15 -1.92 -5.63
N ARG A 62 29.83 -2.18 -5.68
CA ARG A 62 29.27 -3.43 -6.24
C ARG A 62 29.38 -3.48 -7.77
N ARG A 63 29.30 -2.34 -8.44
CA ARG A 63 29.35 -2.23 -9.91
C ARG A 63 30.78 -2.31 -10.48
N ILE A 64 31.78 -1.93 -9.68
CA ILE A 64 33.21 -2.04 -10.03
C ILE A 64 33.77 -3.44 -9.68
N ARG A 65 33.04 -4.24 -8.88
CA ARG A 65 33.39 -5.64 -8.57
C ARG A 65 32.88 -6.59 -9.65
N ILE A 66 33.24 -6.34 -10.90
CA ILE A 66 33.38 -7.38 -11.91
C ILE A 66 34.88 -7.44 -12.16
N LYS A 67 35.57 -8.33 -11.44
CA LYS A 67 36.97 -8.70 -11.72
C LYS A 67 36.96 -9.92 -12.65
N PRO A 68 37.99 -10.05 -13.52
CA PRO A 68 38.07 -11.03 -14.60
C PRO A 68 38.03 -12.48 -14.11
#